data_AF-A0A841D072-F1
#
_entry.id   AF-A0A841D072-F1
#
_cell.length_a   1.000
_cell.length_b   1.000
_cell.length_c   1.000
_cell.angle_alpha   90.00
_cell.angle_beta   90.00
_cell.angle_gamma   90.00
#
_symmetry.space_group_name_H-M   'P 1'
#
loop_
_entity.id
_entity.type
_entity.pdbx_description
1 polymer ?
#
loop_
_entity_poly.entity_id
_entity_poly.type
_entity_poly.pdbx_seq_one_letter_code
_entity_poly.pdbx_strand_id
1 'polypeptide(L)'
;MSELMPRDEGADLSAVIANLSRSAETLARVADEVEREPLPPGLVAALPRTEPAALLLAARSAEGEGRSFEAAGLVAEALALDPGLAPAERDAAEYAACRTDPRRELPDRAAHLFRQLTAYLYRPARRHLVEELVARSVRVAELALADLALFEHDVIGEFLDARGEWLREDEVRLLESWRRVPTRLWEVLSVAGEEVTLSDCEDGGEDKVTVTDALLSGQALPGDLMLTRVLPDGAGPRVFGHPFKVDPARRDEMLALLTGSVDPVAVAAFFRRPAGPASGGTPTTAQPR
;
A
#
# COMPACT_ATOMS: atom_id res chain seq x y z
N MET A 1 -26.52 51.60 14.08
CA MET A 1 -25.96 51.20 12.77
C MET A 1 -24.53 50.73 13.01
N SER A 2 -24.37 49.45 13.32
CA SER A 2 -23.06 48.85 13.54
C SER A 2 -22.45 48.57 12.17
N GLU A 3 -21.37 49.27 11.83
CA GLU A 3 -20.56 48.96 10.66
C GLU A 3 -19.96 47.55 10.84
N LEU A 4 -20.39 46.60 10.01
CA LEU A 4 -19.58 45.41 9.75
C LEU A 4 -18.36 45.90 8.97
N MET A 5 -17.22 46.01 9.66
CA MET A 5 -15.92 46.07 9.00
C MET A 5 -15.81 44.87 8.05
N PRO A 6 -15.41 45.06 6.78
CA PRO A 6 -15.10 43.93 5.91
C PRO A 6 -13.90 43.23 6.54
N ARG A 7 -14.10 41.99 7.02
CA ARG A 7 -12.96 41.13 7.35
C ARG A 7 -12.20 40.91 6.05
N ASP A 8 -10.96 41.35 6.02
CA ASP A 8 -10.03 41.01 4.96
C ASP A 8 -9.71 39.52 5.11
N GLU A 9 -10.51 38.66 4.46
CA GLU A 9 -10.38 37.20 4.51
C GLU A 9 -8.97 36.74 4.09
N GLY A 10 -8.26 37.53 3.26
CA GLY A 10 -6.87 37.25 2.87
C GLY A 10 -5.87 37.43 4.01
N ALA A 11 -6.03 38.44 4.86
CA ALA A 11 -5.16 38.67 6.02
C ALA A 11 -5.32 37.59 7.10
N ASP A 12 -6.53 37.02 7.23
CA ASP A 12 -6.83 35.94 8.18
C ASP A 12 -6.17 34.62 7.74
N LEU A 13 -6.24 34.29 6.45
CA LEU A 13 -5.63 33.08 5.91
C LEU A 13 -4.09 33.09 6.05
N SER A 14 -3.44 34.22 5.75
CA SER A 14 -1.99 34.37 5.95
C SER A 14 -1.59 34.18 7.42
N ALA A 15 -2.39 34.69 8.37
CA ALA A 15 -2.13 34.51 9.79
C ALA A 15 -2.29 33.05 10.25
N VAL A 16 -3.30 32.34 9.72
CA VAL A 16 -3.49 30.90 9.98
C VAL A 16 -2.30 30.10 9.44
N ILE A 17 -1.87 30.35 8.20
CA ILE A 17 -0.74 29.66 7.58
C ILE A 17 0.55 29.90 8.37
N ALA A 18 0.82 31.16 8.75
CA ALA A 18 1.98 31.50 9.57
C ALA A 18 1.98 30.79 10.93
N ASN A 19 0.80 30.53 11.52
CA ASN A 19 0.69 29.77 12.76
C ASN A 19 0.93 28.26 12.55
N LEU A 20 0.46 27.68 11.44
CA LEU A 20 0.74 26.27 11.10
C LEU A 20 2.24 26.01 10.95
N SER A 21 2.98 26.94 10.33
CA SER A 21 4.44 26.86 10.15
C SER A 21 5.24 26.82 11.46
N ARG A 22 4.63 27.16 12.61
CA ARG A 22 5.33 27.13 13.92
C ARG A 22 5.53 25.72 14.47
N SER A 23 4.83 24.72 13.91
CA SER A 23 4.95 23.32 14.30
C SER A 23 4.95 22.42 13.08
N ALA A 24 6.10 21.84 12.76
CA ALA A 24 6.23 20.90 11.65
C ALA A 24 5.30 19.68 11.78
N GLU A 25 5.02 19.24 13.01
CA GLU A 25 4.07 18.14 13.27
C GLU A 25 2.62 18.56 12.99
N THR A 26 2.21 19.75 13.43
CA THR A 26 0.87 20.27 13.16
C THR A 26 0.67 20.50 11.66
N LEU A 27 1.65 21.11 11.00
CA LEU A 27 1.63 21.31 9.56
C LEU A 27 1.55 19.97 8.82
N ALA A 28 2.35 18.97 9.20
CA ALA A 28 2.30 17.64 8.60
C ALA A 28 0.91 17.00 8.75
N ARG A 29 0.28 17.13 9.93
CA ARG A 29 -1.05 16.59 10.15
C ARG A 29 -2.11 17.28 9.29
N VAL A 30 -2.07 18.60 9.20
CA VAL A 30 -3.00 19.36 8.33
C VAL A 30 -2.75 19.03 6.85
N ALA A 31 -1.49 18.90 6.44
CA ALA A 31 -1.12 18.44 5.11
C ALA A 31 -1.66 17.04 4.78
N ASP A 32 -1.62 16.10 5.73
CA ASP A 32 -2.21 14.78 5.55
C ASP A 32 -3.73 14.85 5.40
N GLU A 33 -4.42 15.70 6.16
CA GLU A 33 -5.86 15.93 5.98
C GLU A 33 -6.18 16.55 4.62
N VAL A 34 -5.35 17.48 4.14
CA VAL A 34 -5.51 18.11 2.82
C VAL A 34 -5.27 17.12 1.68
N GLU A 35 -4.33 16.19 1.83
CA GLU A 35 -4.15 15.14 0.83
C GLU A 35 -5.32 14.14 0.84
N ARG A 36 -5.89 13.85 2.02
CA ARG A 36 -7.07 13.00 2.17
C ARG A 36 -8.34 13.65 1.60
N GLU A 37 -8.49 14.96 1.81
CA GLU A 37 -9.60 15.78 1.33
C GLU A 37 -9.04 17.03 0.62
N PRO A 38 -8.77 16.94 -0.70
CA PRO A 38 -8.20 18.03 -1.47
C PRO A 38 -8.98 19.34 -1.34
N LEU A 39 -8.23 20.44 -1.29
CA LEU A 39 -8.80 21.78 -1.20
C LEU A 39 -9.53 22.14 -2.50
N PRO A 40 -10.65 22.88 -2.43
CA PRO A 40 -11.32 23.34 -3.63
C PRO A 40 -10.40 24.27 -4.45
N PRO A 41 -10.51 24.28 -5.80
CA PRO A 41 -9.59 25.03 -6.67
C PRO A 41 -9.48 26.53 -6.33
N GLY A 42 -10.58 27.16 -5.90
CA GLY A 42 -10.58 28.57 -5.49
C GLY A 42 -9.72 28.84 -4.26
N LEU A 43 -9.67 27.89 -3.31
CA LEU A 43 -8.82 28.02 -2.12
C LEU A 43 -7.36 27.76 -2.48
N VAL A 44 -7.06 26.78 -3.33
CA VAL A 44 -5.69 26.54 -3.83
C VAL A 44 -5.14 27.77 -4.56
N ALA A 45 -5.98 28.46 -5.35
CA ALA A 45 -5.60 29.70 -6.02
C ALA A 45 -5.37 30.87 -5.07
N ALA A 46 -6.05 30.89 -3.93
CA ALA A 46 -5.93 31.95 -2.91
C ALA A 46 -4.73 31.75 -1.96
N LEU A 47 -4.11 30.56 -1.93
CA LEU A 47 -2.96 30.29 -1.07
C LEU A 47 -1.75 31.17 -1.44
N PRO A 48 -1.10 31.84 -0.47
CA PRO A 48 0.03 32.71 -0.72
C PRO A 48 1.26 31.89 -1.15
N ARG A 49 1.62 31.95 -2.44
CA ARG A 49 2.76 31.20 -3.02
C ARG A 49 4.13 31.61 -2.47
N THR A 50 4.21 32.69 -1.71
CA THR A 50 5.42 33.14 -1.01
C THR A 50 5.65 32.44 0.33
N GLU A 51 4.68 31.65 0.80
CA GLU A 51 4.76 30.95 2.08
C GLU A 51 5.03 29.44 1.86
N PRO A 52 6.12 28.87 2.42
CA PRO A 52 6.46 27.45 2.23
C PRO A 52 5.34 26.50 2.66
N ALA A 53 4.67 26.78 3.78
CA ALA A 53 3.55 25.97 4.27
C ALA A 53 2.35 26.01 3.32
N ALA A 54 2.07 27.16 2.69
CA ALA A 54 0.99 27.27 1.72
C ALA A 54 1.29 26.45 0.46
N LEU A 55 2.53 26.49 -0.03
CA LEU A 55 2.98 25.65 -1.14
C LEU A 55 2.88 24.16 -0.82
N LEU A 56 3.26 23.75 0.40
CA LEU A 56 3.09 22.36 0.86
C LEU A 56 1.61 21.93 0.87
N LEU A 57 0.70 22.77 1.38
CA LEU A 57 -0.73 22.45 1.36
C LEU A 57 -1.28 22.34 -0.06
N ALA A 58 -0.87 23.25 -0.96
CA ALA A 58 -1.23 23.16 -2.37
C ALA A 58 -0.68 21.88 -3.02
N ALA A 59 0.57 21.51 -2.70
CA ALA A 59 1.19 20.28 -3.18
C ALA A 59 0.43 19.03 -2.72
N ARG A 60 0.05 19.00 -1.44
CA ARG A 60 -0.71 17.88 -0.85
C ARG A 60 -2.10 17.75 -1.42
N SER A 61 -2.76 18.88 -1.69
CA SER A 61 -4.03 18.90 -2.42
C SER A 61 -3.87 18.32 -3.83
N ALA A 62 -2.81 18.70 -4.56
CA ALA A 62 -2.54 18.16 -5.90
C ALA A 62 -2.23 16.65 -5.86
N GLU A 63 -1.46 16.19 -4.87
CA GLU A 63 -1.14 14.77 -4.69
C GLU A 63 -2.39 13.93 -4.37
N GLY A 64 -3.29 14.44 -3.53
CA GLY A 64 -4.57 13.79 -3.21
C GLY A 64 -5.48 13.63 -4.43
N GLU A 65 -5.35 14.50 -5.43
CA GLU A 65 -6.04 14.42 -6.73
C GLU A 65 -5.27 13.59 -7.78
N GLY A 66 -4.15 12.96 -7.41
CA GLY A 66 -3.32 12.17 -8.33
C GLY A 66 -2.45 13.01 -9.27
N ARG A 67 -2.33 14.32 -9.05
CA ARG A 67 -1.48 15.22 -9.87
C ARG A 67 -0.04 15.28 -9.33
N SER A 68 0.61 14.13 -9.19
CA SER A 68 1.92 14.02 -8.52
C SER A 68 3.04 14.87 -9.13
N PHE A 69 3.01 15.12 -10.44
CA PHE A 69 4.00 16.00 -11.09
C PHE A 69 3.87 17.45 -10.64
N GLU A 70 2.64 17.95 -10.55
CA GLU A 70 2.40 19.29 -10.03
C GLU A 70 2.75 19.35 -8.55
N ALA A 71 2.35 18.35 -7.77
CA ALA A 71 2.72 18.24 -6.36
C ALA A 71 4.24 18.29 -6.16
N ALA A 72 5.01 17.57 -6.98
CA ALA A 72 6.47 17.59 -6.94
C ALA A 72 7.06 18.97 -7.27
N GLY A 73 6.49 19.69 -8.25
CA GLY A 73 6.89 21.05 -8.57
C GLY A 73 6.66 22.01 -7.40
N LEU A 74 5.50 21.93 -6.76
CA LEU A 74 5.15 22.75 -5.61
C LEU A 74 5.98 22.43 -4.36
N VAL A 75 6.31 21.15 -4.14
CA VAL A 75 7.27 20.74 -3.10
C VAL A 75 8.65 21.33 -3.36
N ALA A 76 9.12 21.33 -4.61
CA ALA A 76 10.41 21.93 -4.96
C ALA A 76 10.43 23.46 -4.72
N GLU A 77 9.33 24.16 -5.06
CA GLU A 77 9.17 25.58 -4.74
C GLU A 77 9.17 25.82 -3.22
N ALA A 78 8.47 24.99 -2.44
CA ALA A 78 8.44 25.10 -0.98
C ALA A 78 9.86 24.94 -0.38
N LEU A 79 10.61 23.95 -0.84
CA LEU A 79 11.99 23.69 -0.41
C LEU A 79 12.98 24.77 -0.87
N ALA A 80 12.70 25.47 -1.97
CA ALA A 80 13.50 26.61 -2.39
C ALA A 80 13.36 27.80 -1.42
N LEU A 81 12.20 27.95 -0.78
CA LEU A 81 11.93 28.99 0.22
C LEU A 81 12.37 28.56 1.63
N ASP A 82 12.13 27.31 2.00
CA ASP A 82 12.57 26.72 3.27
C ASP A 82 13.12 25.29 3.06
N PRO A 83 14.44 25.15 2.88
CA PRO A 83 15.07 23.85 2.71
C PRO A 83 14.89 22.89 3.90
N GLY A 84 14.57 23.40 5.09
CA GLY A 84 14.39 22.60 6.30
C GLY A 84 12.95 22.16 6.55
N LEU A 85 12.04 22.37 5.60
CA LEU A 85 10.64 22.02 5.73
C LEU A 85 10.44 20.49 5.67
N ALA A 86 10.61 19.82 6.81
CA ALA A 86 10.67 18.37 6.92
C ALA A 86 9.54 17.57 6.23
N PRO A 87 8.26 18.00 6.21
CA PRO A 87 7.23 17.31 5.43
C PRO A 87 7.47 17.38 3.91
N ALA A 88 7.96 18.51 3.40
CA ALA A 88 8.27 18.68 1.99
C ALA A 88 9.52 17.89 1.58
N GLU A 89 10.53 17.79 2.45
CA GLU A 89 11.71 16.93 2.22
C GLU A 89 11.30 15.45 2.07
N ARG A 90 10.38 14.98 2.90
CA ARG A 90 9.86 13.60 2.83
C ARG A 90 9.12 13.34 1.51
N ASP A 91 8.27 14.26 1.08
CA ASP A 91 7.58 14.14 -0.22
C ASP A 91 8.58 14.15 -1.38
N ALA A 92 9.56 15.06 -1.36
CA ALA A 92 10.60 15.12 -2.37
C ALA A 92 11.41 13.82 -2.46
N ALA A 93 11.75 13.22 -1.32
CA ALA A 93 12.45 11.94 -1.26
C ALA A 93 11.61 10.80 -1.84
N GLU A 94 10.30 10.76 -1.56
CA GLU A 94 9.39 9.77 -2.12
C GLU A 94 9.23 9.91 -3.64
N TYR A 95 9.04 11.13 -4.15
CA TYR A 95 8.99 11.38 -5.61
C TYR A 95 10.31 11.03 -6.29
N ALA A 96 11.45 11.33 -5.66
CA ALA A 96 12.76 10.94 -6.17
C ALA A 96 12.93 9.42 -6.21
N ALA A 97 12.41 8.69 -5.23
CA ALA A 97 12.49 7.24 -5.16
C ALA A 97 11.72 6.52 -6.28
N CYS A 98 10.77 7.19 -6.96
CA CYS A 98 10.14 6.64 -8.16
C CYS A 98 11.14 6.48 -9.33
N ARG A 99 12.26 7.22 -9.32
CA ARG A 99 13.29 7.14 -10.37
C ARG A 99 14.37 6.13 -9.96
N THR A 100 14.25 4.91 -10.44
CA THR A 100 15.17 3.81 -10.14
C THR A 100 16.55 3.98 -10.81
N ASP A 101 17.58 3.36 -10.22
CA ASP A 101 18.91 3.30 -10.81
C ASP A 101 18.89 2.49 -12.13
N PRO A 102 19.21 3.10 -13.29
CA PRO A 102 19.20 2.40 -14.58
C PRO A 102 20.20 1.24 -14.66
N ARG A 103 21.21 1.21 -13.78
CA ARG A 103 22.26 0.19 -13.81
C ARG A 103 21.84 -1.12 -13.15
N ARG A 104 20.73 -1.12 -12.41
CA ARG A 104 20.18 -2.32 -11.77
C ARG A 104 19.34 -3.09 -12.77
N GLU A 105 19.41 -4.42 -12.74
CA GLU A 105 18.55 -5.28 -13.55
C GLU A 105 17.08 -5.19 -13.09
N LEU A 106 16.12 -5.49 -13.96
CA LEU A 106 14.69 -5.36 -13.65
C LEU A 106 14.27 -6.14 -12.39
N PRO A 107 14.75 -7.38 -12.12
CA PRO A 107 14.45 -8.10 -10.88
C PRO A 107 14.85 -7.35 -9.59
N ASP A 108 16.00 -6.68 -9.58
CA ASP A 108 16.44 -5.87 -8.45
C ASP A 108 15.52 -4.67 -8.24
N ARG A 109 15.04 -4.07 -9.34
CA ARG A 109 14.15 -2.90 -9.31
C ARG A 109 12.71 -3.29 -8.96
N ALA A 110 12.26 -4.49 -9.30
CA ALA A 110 10.92 -4.98 -8.99
C ALA A 110 10.60 -4.92 -7.49
N ALA A 111 11.51 -5.40 -6.64
CA ALA A 111 11.34 -5.31 -5.17
C ALA A 111 11.24 -3.85 -4.68
N HIS A 112 11.95 -2.93 -5.34
CA HIS A 112 11.85 -1.50 -5.05
C HIS A 112 10.51 -0.92 -5.49
N LEU A 113 10.04 -1.25 -6.68
CA LEU A 113 8.74 -0.81 -7.19
C LEU A 113 7.59 -1.28 -6.27
N PHE A 114 7.62 -2.51 -5.79
CA PHE A 114 6.62 -2.99 -4.83
C PHE A 114 6.62 -2.19 -3.52
N ARG A 115 7.81 -1.81 -3.01
CA ARG A 115 7.91 -0.90 -1.86
C ARG A 115 7.35 0.50 -2.17
N GLN A 116 7.56 1.02 -3.38
CA GLN A 116 6.98 2.31 -3.78
C GLN A 116 5.45 2.24 -3.84
N LEU A 117 4.88 1.17 -4.41
CA LEU A 117 3.45 0.92 -4.41
C LEU A 117 2.88 0.85 -2.99
N THR A 118 3.57 0.15 -2.09
CA THR A 118 3.16 0.07 -0.68
C THR A 118 3.22 1.45 -0.03
N ALA A 119 4.29 2.22 -0.23
CA ALA A 119 4.39 3.59 0.29
C ALA A 119 3.27 4.50 -0.25
N TYR A 120 2.94 4.38 -1.54
CA TYR A 120 1.85 5.12 -2.18
C TYR A 120 0.46 4.76 -1.64
N LEU A 121 0.22 3.48 -1.36
CA LEU A 121 -1.00 2.99 -0.69
C LEU A 121 -1.15 3.60 0.71
N TYR A 122 -0.05 3.72 1.47
CA TYR A 122 -0.07 4.28 2.82
C TYR A 122 -0.09 5.81 2.89
N ARG A 123 -0.09 6.49 1.75
CA ARG A 123 -0.32 7.94 1.69
C ARG A 123 -1.74 8.30 2.16
N PRO A 124 -1.94 9.50 2.75
CA PRO A 124 -3.20 9.90 3.36
C PRO A 124 -4.45 9.69 2.50
N ALA A 125 -4.39 9.93 1.19
CA ALA A 125 -5.51 9.76 0.27
C ALA A 125 -6.06 8.32 0.23
N ARG A 126 -5.21 7.31 0.42
CA ARG A 126 -5.53 5.88 0.21
C ARG A 126 -5.48 5.05 1.48
N ARG A 127 -4.89 5.58 2.56
CA ARG A 127 -4.71 4.86 3.83
C ARG A 127 -6.01 4.26 4.36
N HIS A 128 -7.14 4.93 4.13
CA HIS A 128 -8.46 4.46 4.54
C HIS A 128 -8.80 3.06 3.99
N LEU A 129 -8.32 2.71 2.78
CA LEU A 129 -8.54 1.39 2.17
C LEU A 129 -7.97 0.27 3.05
N VAL A 130 -6.78 0.47 3.62
CA VAL A 130 -6.16 -0.51 4.53
C VAL A 130 -6.85 -0.48 5.89
N GLU A 131 -7.17 0.71 6.41
CA GLU A 131 -7.82 0.87 7.72
C GLU A 131 -9.20 0.19 7.77
N GLU A 132 -9.97 0.28 6.69
CA GLU A 132 -11.26 -0.40 6.56
C GLU A 132 -11.12 -1.92 6.62
N LEU A 133 -10.12 -2.50 5.95
CA LEU A 133 -9.86 -3.94 6.00
C LEU A 133 -9.36 -4.38 7.37
N VAL A 134 -8.43 -3.62 7.96
CA VAL A 134 -7.91 -3.89 9.31
C VAL A 134 -9.02 -3.87 10.35
N ALA A 135 -9.96 -2.92 10.26
CA ALA A 135 -11.12 -2.85 11.14
C ALA A 135 -12.04 -4.09 11.05
N ARG A 136 -11.94 -4.86 9.96
CA ARG A 136 -12.69 -6.12 9.74
C ARG A 136 -11.88 -7.38 9.96
N SER A 137 -10.60 -7.26 10.31
CA SER A 137 -9.68 -8.39 10.47
C SER A 137 -8.98 -8.36 11.83
N VAL A 138 -7.95 -9.18 12.00
CA VAL A 138 -6.98 -9.12 13.09
C VAL A 138 -5.83 -8.18 12.70
N ARG A 139 -5.34 -7.36 13.63
CA ARG A 139 -4.29 -6.37 13.34
C ARG A 139 -3.00 -6.98 12.77
N VAL A 140 -2.67 -8.21 13.16
CA VAL A 140 -1.48 -8.92 12.63
C VAL A 140 -1.57 -9.20 11.12
N ALA A 141 -2.76 -9.11 10.52
CA ALA A 141 -2.96 -9.30 9.08
C ALA A 141 -2.74 -8.03 8.25
N GLU A 142 -2.46 -6.87 8.85
CA GLU A 142 -2.38 -5.59 8.15
C GLU A 142 -1.54 -5.63 6.87
N LEU A 143 -0.36 -6.24 6.88
CA LEU A 143 0.51 -6.31 5.70
C LEU A 143 -0.04 -7.16 4.56
N ALA A 144 -0.81 -8.22 4.87
CA ALA A 144 -1.51 -9.01 3.86
C ALA A 144 -2.77 -8.29 3.36
N LEU A 145 -3.43 -7.51 4.22
CA LEU A 145 -4.57 -6.68 3.83
C LEU A 145 -4.14 -5.50 2.96
N ALA A 146 -2.93 -4.98 3.16
CA ALA A 146 -2.34 -3.97 2.29
C ALA A 146 -2.15 -4.50 0.86
N ASP A 147 -1.76 -5.76 0.68
CA ASP A 147 -1.73 -6.40 -0.64
C ASP A 147 -3.14 -6.44 -1.26
N LEU A 148 -4.15 -6.93 -0.52
CA LEU A 148 -5.52 -6.92 -1.02
C LEU A 148 -5.98 -5.51 -1.41
N ALA A 149 -5.68 -4.50 -0.59
CA ALA A 149 -6.05 -3.13 -0.89
C ALA A 149 -5.34 -2.60 -2.16
N LEU A 150 -4.06 -2.93 -2.33
CA LEU A 150 -3.25 -2.49 -3.46
C LEU A 150 -3.80 -3.00 -4.80
N PHE A 151 -4.23 -4.26 -4.85
CA PHE A 151 -4.65 -4.91 -6.09
C PHE A 151 -6.15 -4.79 -6.34
N GLU A 152 -7.00 -5.04 -5.33
CA GLU A 152 -8.46 -5.09 -5.54
C GLU A 152 -9.11 -3.69 -5.66
N HIS A 153 -8.41 -2.63 -5.26
CA HIS A 153 -8.80 -1.24 -5.53
C HIS A 153 -8.03 -0.59 -6.69
N ASP A 154 -7.24 -1.37 -7.46
CA ASP A 154 -6.44 -0.88 -8.60
C ASP A 154 -5.54 0.33 -8.28
N VAL A 155 -4.97 0.35 -7.06
CA VAL A 155 -4.04 1.41 -6.63
C VAL A 155 -2.77 1.42 -7.50
N ILE A 156 -2.43 0.29 -8.12
CA ILE A 156 -1.37 0.22 -9.13
C ILE A 156 -1.73 1.06 -10.37
N GLY A 157 -2.99 1.01 -10.81
CA GLY A 157 -3.49 1.86 -11.90
C GLY A 157 -3.40 3.34 -11.54
N GLU A 158 -3.89 3.72 -10.36
CA GLU A 158 -3.77 5.11 -9.86
C GLU A 158 -2.30 5.57 -9.81
N PHE A 159 -1.39 4.71 -9.35
CA PHE A 159 0.03 5.01 -9.30
C PHE A 159 0.62 5.24 -10.69
N LEU A 160 0.24 4.41 -11.67
CA LEU A 160 0.69 4.57 -13.05
C LEU A 160 0.17 5.85 -13.68
N ASP A 161 -1.09 6.20 -13.45
CA ASP A 161 -1.67 7.45 -13.95
C ASP A 161 -0.98 8.68 -13.34
N ALA A 162 -0.68 8.64 -12.03
CA ALA A 162 -0.08 9.77 -11.32
C ALA A 162 1.44 9.90 -11.53
N ARG A 163 2.16 8.76 -11.60
CA ARG A 163 3.63 8.70 -11.48
C ARG A 163 4.32 7.93 -12.60
N GLY A 164 3.57 7.35 -13.54
CA GLY A 164 4.11 6.52 -14.62
C GLY A 164 5.17 7.21 -15.48
N GLU A 165 5.06 8.53 -15.68
CA GLU A 165 6.04 9.34 -16.41
C GLU A 165 7.43 9.42 -15.72
N TRP A 166 7.54 9.12 -14.42
CA TRP A 166 8.84 9.00 -13.74
C TRP A 166 9.47 7.61 -13.86
N LEU A 167 8.68 6.62 -14.27
CA LEU A 167 9.11 5.24 -14.42
C LEU A 167 9.73 4.99 -15.80
N ARG A 168 10.50 3.93 -15.88
CA ARG A 168 11.00 3.42 -17.16
C ARG A 168 9.93 2.60 -17.87
N GLU A 169 10.06 2.48 -19.18
CA GLU A 169 9.09 1.74 -20.00
C GLU A 169 8.96 0.25 -19.59
N ASP A 170 10.06 -0.40 -19.22
CA ASP A 170 10.04 -1.78 -18.72
C ASP A 170 9.42 -1.91 -17.32
N GLU A 171 9.54 -0.89 -16.48
CA GLU A 171 8.91 -0.82 -15.16
C GLU A 171 7.41 -0.58 -15.28
N VAL A 172 6.97 0.31 -16.18
CA VAL A 172 5.55 0.51 -16.50
C VAL A 172 4.95 -0.80 -16.98
N ARG A 173 5.59 -1.50 -17.93
CA ARG A 173 5.12 -2.81 -18.40
C ARG A 173 5.05 -3.85 -17.28
N LEU A 174 6.02 -3.84 -16.36
CA LEU A 174 6.02 -4.75 -15.22
C LEU A 174 4.81 -4.48 -14.30
N LEU A 175 4.58 -3.23 -13.93
CA LEU A 175 3.44 -2.85 -13.08
C LEU A 175 2.09 -3.13 -13.75
N GLU A 176 1.96 -2.87 -15.05
CA GLU A 176 0.77 -3.23 -15.83
C GLU A 176 0.53 -4.74 -15.83
N SER A 177 1.60 -5.56 -15.87
CA SER A 177 1.47 -7.01 -15.77
C SER A 177 0.96 -7.44 -14.39
N TRP A 178 1.34 -6.72 -13.32
CA TRP A 178 0.95 -7.03 -11.94
C TRP A 178 -0.53 -6.77 -11.69
N ARG A 179 -1.11 -5.71 -12.26
CA ARG A 179 -2.54 -5.34 -12.09
C ARG A 179 -3.51 -6.49 -12.31
N ARG A 180 -3.14 -7.49 -13.11
CA ARG A 180 -3.99 -8.62 -13.50
C ARG A 180 -3.69 -9.91 -12.75
N VAL A 181 -2.70 -9.92 -11.86
CA VAL A 181 -2.33 -11.13 -11.13
C VAL A 181 -3.30 -11.32 -9.96
N PRO A 182 -4.08 -12.42 -9.94
CA PRO A 182 -5.00 -12.70 -8.85
C PRO A 182 -4.23 -13.11 -7.59
N THR A 183 -4.81 -12.83 -6.42
CA THR A 183 -4.40 -13.47 -5.17
C THR A 183 -4.90 -14.90 -5.17
N ARG A 184 -4.06 -15.81 -4.72
CA ARG A 184 -4.33 -17.24 -4.77
C ARG A 184 -3.96 -17.90 -3.46
N LEU A 185 -4.55 -19.07 -3.23
CA LEU A 185 -4.21 -19.94 -2.12
C LEU A 185 -3.18 -20.96 -2.58
N TRP A 186 -1.99 -20.91 -1.98
CA TRP A 186 -0.87 -21.76 -2.34
C TRP A 186 -0.60 -22.79 -1.26
N GLU A 187 -0.45 -24.06 -1.64
CA GLU A 187 0.09 -25.10 -0.77
C GLU A 187 1.62 -25.13 -0.91
N VAL A 188 2.33 -25.05 0.22
CA VAL A 188 3.78 -25.20 0.24
C VAL A 188 4.14 -26.68 0.10
N LEU A 189 4.80 -27.05 -0.99
CA LEU A 189 5.23 -28.44 -1.23
C LEU A 189 6.60 -28.75 -0.63
N SER A 190 7.54 -27.81 -0.77
CA SER A 190 8.91 -27.97 -0.28
C SER A 190 9.57 -26.62 -0.04
N VAL A 191 10.54 -26.63 0.88
CA VAL A 191 11.41 -25.49 1.18
C VAL A 191 12.86 -25.99 1.13
N ALA A 192 13.68 -25.37 0.28
CA ALA A 192 15.08 -25.73 0.08
C ALA A 192 15.95 -24.46 0.02
N GLY A 193 16.56 -24.10 1.15
CA GLY A 193 17.29 -22.83 1.25
C GLY A 193 16.35 -21.63 1.13
N GLU A 194 16.53 -20.81 0.10
CA GLU A 194 15.64 -19.68 -0.22
C GLU A 194 14.56 -20.04 -1.25
N GLU A 195 14.59 -21.25 -1.79
CA GLU A 195 13.60 -21.70 -2.76
C GLU A 195 12.40 -22.33 -2.07
N VAL A 196 11.21 -21.91 -2.46
CA VAL A 196 9.94 -22.47 -2.00
C VAL A 196 9.14 -22.92 -3.21
N THR A 197 8.76 -24.20 -3.22
CA THR A 197 7.89 -24.74 -4.26
C THR A 197 6.45 -24.69 -3.78
N LEU A 198 5.61 -24.01 -4.55
CA LEU A 198 4.20 -23.80 -4.27
C LEU A 198 3.34 -24.54 -5.29
N SER A 199 2.19 -25.02 -4.85
CA SER A 199 1.16 -25.61 -5.68
C SER A 199 -0.11 -24.78 -5.57
N ASP A 200 -0.71 -24.46 -6.71
CA ASP A 200 -1.98 -23.74 -6.71
C ASP A 200 -3.11 -24.64 -6.19
N CYS A 201 -3.88 -24.16 -5.20
CA CYS A 201 -5.00 -24.90 -4.66
C CYS A 201 -6.26 -24.86 -5.55
N GLU A 202 -6.37 -23.89 -6.46
CA GLU A 202 -7.52 -23.73 -7.36
C GLU A 202 -7.45 -24.68 -8.56
N ASP A 203 -6.26 -24.88 -9.11
CA ASP A 203 -6.04 -25.73 -10.29
C ASP A 203 -5.81 -27.22 -9.93
N GLY A 204 -6.25 -27.64 -8.74
CA GLY A 204 -6.08 -29.02 -8.26
C GLY A 204 -4.62 -29.44 -8.01
N GLY A 205 -3.69 -28.49 -8.04
CA GLY A 205 -2.26 -28.70 -7.83
C GLY A 205 -1.50 -29.29 -9.02
N GLU A 206 -2.02 -29.14 -10.24
CA GLU A 206 -1.33 -29.57 -11.45
C GLU A 206 -0.10 -28.71 -11.76
N ASP A 207 -0.23 -27.39 -11.59
CA ASP A 207 0.86 -26.43 -11.82
C ASP A 207 1.62 -26.11 -10.53
N LYS A 208 2.95 -26.15 -10.66
CA LYS A 208 3.90 -25.86 -9.58
C LYS A 208 4.74 -24.66 -9.95
N VAL A 209 4.94 -23.77 -8.99
CA VAL A 209 5.80 -22.61 -9.14
C VAL A 209 6.89 -22.61 -8.08
N THR A 210 8.13 -22.37 -8.48
CA THR A 210 9.26 -22.20 -7.56
C THR A 210 9.58 -20.72 -7.46
N VAL A 211 9.53 -20.19 -6.25
CA VAL A 211 9.90 -18.80 -5.94
C VAL A 211 11.16 -18.77 -5.09
N THR A 212 11.98 -17.73 -5.26
CA THR A 212 13.14 -17.46 -4.40
C THR A 212 12.83 -16.29 -3.47
N ASP A 213 12.68 -16.59 -2.18
CA ASP A 213 12.30 -15.62 -1.16
C ASP A 213 12.78 -16.06 0.24
N ALA A 214 13.72 -15.28 0.80
CA ALA A 214 14.32 -15.55 2.11
C ALA A 214 13.35 -15.37 3.29
N LEU A 215 12.34 -14.49 3.18
CA LEU A 215 11.35 -14.29 4.22
C LEU A 215 10.32 -15.42 4.20
N LEU A 216 9.82 -15.79 3.02
CA LEU A 216 8.89 -16.91 2.85
C LEU A 216 9.53 -18.24 3.29
N SER A 217 10.75 -18.52 2.88
CA SER A 217 11.42 -19.78 3.26
C SER A 217 11.67 -19.89 4.76
N GLY A 218 11.86 -18.77 5.46
CA GLY A 218 12.02 -18.73 6.92
C GLY A 218 10.74 -18.98 7.73
N GLN A 219 9.56 -18.83 7.12
CA GLN A 219 8.26 -18.95 7.81
C GLN A 219 7.39 -20.10 7.29
N ALA A 220 7.65 -20.61 6.10
CA ALA A 220 6.88 -21.66 5.45
C ALA A 220 7.34 -23.05 5.88
N LEU A 221 6.38 -23.95 6.10
CA LEU A 221 6.60 -25.38 6.23
C LEU A 221 5.83 -26.13 5.13
N PRO A 222 6.35 -27.27 4.64
CA PRO A 222 5.57 -28.13 3.76
C PRO A 222 4.19 -28.47 4.36
N GLY A 223 3.14 -28.31 3.55
CA GLY A 223 1.74 -28.45 3.93
C GLY A 223 1.07 -27.17 4.45
N ASP A 224 1.81 -26.08 4.66
CA ASP A 224 1.21 -24.78 4.96
C ASP A 224 0.38 -24.28 3.77
N LEU A 225 -0.76 -23.64 4.04
CA LEU A 225 -1.53 -22.89 3.05
C LEU A 225 -1.25 -21.40 3.20
N MET A 226 -0.84 -20.76 2.11
CA MET A 226 -0.42 -19.37 2.06
C MET A 226 -1.30 -18.59 1.09
N LEU A 227 -2.03 -17.59 1.60
CA LEU A 227 -2.72 -16.62 0.75
C LEU A 227 -1.70 -15.55 0.33
N THR A 228 -1.38 -15.49 -0.96
CA THR A 228 -0.44 -14.51 -1.52
C THR A 228 -0.56 -14.39 -3.04
N ARG A 229 0.02 -13.32 -3.59
CA ARG A 229 0.29 -13.18 -5.03
C ARG A 229 1.71 -13.63 -5.35
N VAL A 230 1.84 -14.31 -6.47
CA VAL A 230 3.13 -14.63 -7.09
C VAL A 230 3.25 -13.74 -8.33
N LEU A 231 4.12 -12.75 -8.25
CA LEU A 231 4.29 -11.69 -9.25
C LEU A 231 5.55 -11.92 -10.07
N PRO A 232 5.56 -11.64 -11.38
CA PRO A 232 6.80 -11.65 -12.15
C PRO A 232 7.73 -10.52 -11.70
N ASP A 233 9.04 -10.73 -11.67
CA ASP A 233 10.04 -9.68 -11.43
C ASP A 233 10.78 -9.23 -12.71
N GLY A 234 10.37 -9.79 -13.86
CA GLY A 234 11.03 -9.62 -15.15
C GLY A 234 11.91 -10.82 -15.58
N ALA A 235 12.37 -11.63 -14.63
CA ALA A 235 13.12 -12.86 -14.87
C ALA A 235 12.38 -14.12 -14.41
N GLY A 236 11.57 -14.02 -13.35
CA GLY A 236 10.85 -15.14 -12.80
C GLY A 236 9.78 -14.74 -11.77
N PRO A 237 9.08 -15.75 -11.22
CA PRO A 237 8.05 -15.54 -10.21
C PRO A 237 8.66 -15.21 -8.84
N ARG A 238 8.07 -14.24 -8.13
CA ARG A 238 8.46 -13.82 -6.78
C ARG A 238 7.25 -13.53 -5.92
N VAL A 239 7.45 -13.59 -4.61
CA VAL A 239 6.52 -13.03 -3.63
C VAL A 239 7.13 -11.73 -3.13
N PHE A 240 6.39 -10.62 -3.23
CA PHE A 240 6.82 -9.32 -2.72
C PHE A 240 5.99 -8.86 -1.52
N GLY A 241 4.70 -9.22 -1.52
CA GLY A 241 3.78 -8.98 -0.42
C GLY A 241 4.07 -9.88 0.78
N HIS A 242 3.23 -9.77 1.80
CA HIS A 242 3.33 -10.61 3.00
C HIS A 242 2.32 -11.75 2.90
N PRO A 243 2.77 -13.00 2.65
CA PRO A 243 1.87 -14.15 2.66
C PRO A 243 1.17 -14.28 4.01
N PHE A 244 -0.10 -14.65 3.96
CA PHE A 244 -0.86 -14.94 5.18
C PHE A 244 -1.19 -16.41 5.29
N LYS A 245 -0.89 -17.02 6.45
CA LYS A 245 -1.20 -18.43 6.69
C LYS A 245 -2.71 -18.66 6.83
N VAL A 246 -3.21 -19.64 6.10
CA VAL A 246 -4.60 -20.09 6.18
C VAL A 246 -4.62 -21.45 6.87
N ASP A 247 -5.53 -21.62 7.82
CA ASP A 247 -5.76 -22.92 8.46
C ASP A 247 -6.25 -23.94 7.41
N PRO A 248 -5.60 -25.11 7.26
CA PRO A 248 -6.06 -26.16 6.36
C PRO A 248 -7.53 -26.57 6.54
N ALA A 249 -8.07 -26.50 7.76
CA ALA A 249 -9.47 -26.79 8.06
C ALA A 249 -10.45 -25.80 7.41
N ARG A 250 -9.96 -24.65 6.95
CA ARG A 250 -10.74 -23.57 6.31
C ARG A 250 -10.34 -23.35 4.85
N ARG A 251 -9.65 -24.31 4.22
CA ARG A 251 -9.25 -24.27 2.81
C ARG A 251 -10.43 -23.96 1.89
N ASP A 252 -11.49 -24.75 1.96
CA ASP A 252 -12.64 -24.62 1.06
C ASP A 252 -13.39 -23.30 1.25
N GLU A 253 -13.44 -22.80 2.49
CA GLU A 253 -14.01 -21.49 2.80
C GLU A 253 -13.19 -20.37 2.14
N MET A 254 -11.86 -20.42 2.21
CA MET A 254 -10.99 -19.45 1.53
C MET A 254 -11.09 -19.56 0.01
N LEU A 255 -11.03 -20.76 -0.56
CA LEU A 255 -11.15 -20.96 -2.03
C LEU A 255 -12.48 -20.41 -2.57
N ALA A 256 -13.57 -20.56 -1.82
CA ALA A 256 -14.85 -19.98 -2.20
C ALA A 256 -14.81 -18.44 -2.26
N LEU A 257 -14.01 -17.77 -1.41
CA LEU A 257 -13.81 -16.32 -1.44
C LEU A 257 -12.93 -15.84 -2.60
N LEU A 258 -12.06 -16.71 -3.11
CA LEU A 258 -11.17 -16.42 -4.24
C LEU A 258 -11.83 -16.70 -5.61
N THR A 259 -12.96 -17.39 -5.61
CA THR A 259 -13.66 -17.76 -6.85
C THR A 259 -14.29 -16.52 -7.51
N GLY A 260 -13.79 -16.13 -8.68
CA GLY A 260 -14.33 -15.01 -9.45
C GLY A 260 -13.74 -13.66 -9.03
N SER A 261 -14.59 -12.67 -8.78
CA SER A 261 -14.14 -11.35 -8.31
C SER A 261 -13.92 -11.41 -6.80
N VAL A 262 -12.70 -11.10 -6.36
CA VAL A 262 -12.34 -11.13 -4.93
C VAL A 262 -12.99 -9.94 -4.21
N ASP A 263 -13.74 -10.22 -3.15
CA ASP A 263 -14.22 -9.19 -2.21
C ASP A 263 -13.18 -9.03 -1.07
N PRO A 264 -12.39 -7.93 -1.04
CA PRO A 264 -11.34 -7.76 -0.05
C PRO A 264 -11.91 -7.68 1.38
N VAL A 265 -13.15 -7.19 1.56
CA VAL A 265 -13.79 -7.12 2.89
C VAL A 265 -14.17 -8.51 3.39
N ALA A 266 -14.65 -9.39 2.51
CA ALA A 266 -14.96 -10.78 2.87
C ALA A 266 -13.69 -11.56 3.24
N VAL A 267 -12.60 -11.39 2.47
CA VAL A 267 -11.29 -11.98 2.79
C VAL A 267 -10.74 -11.42 4.11
N ALA A 268 -10.86 -10.12 4.37
CA ALA A 268 -10.46 -9.55 5.66
C ALA A 268 -11.25 -10.14 6.84
N ALA A 269 -12.58 -10.29 6.68
CA ALA A 269 -13.45 -10.85 7.70
C ALA A 269 -13.15 -12.32 8.02
N PHE A 270 -12.66 -13.09 7.04
CA PHE A 270 -12.25 -14.48 7.23
C PHE A 270 -11.27 -14.64 8.39
N PHE A 271 -10.30 -13.73 8.53
CA PHE A 271 -9.23 -13.81 9.53
C PHE A 271 -9.65 -13.39 10.94
N ARG A 272 -10.83 -12.77 11.10
CA ARG A 272 -11.38 -12.44 12.44
C ARG A 272 -11.90 -13.67 13.17
N ARG A 273 -12.30 -14.70 12.44
CA ARG A 273 -12.87 -15.92 13.02
C ARG A 273 -11.74 -16.82 13.53
N PRO A 274 -11.74 -17.21 14.82
CA PRO A 274 -10.75 -18.17 15.31
C PRO A 274 -10.92 -19.51 14.57
N ALA A 275 -9.79 -20.16 14.29
CA ALA A 275 -9.77 -21.57 13.93
C ALA A 275 -10.61 -22.35 14.94
N GLY A 276 -11.57 -23.16 14.47
CA GLY A 276 -12.34 -24.02 15.36
C GLY A 276 -11.41 -24.97 16.12
N PRO A 277 -11.78 -25.45 17.32
CA PRO A 277 -10.95 -26.44 18.00
C PRO A 277 -10.77 -27.66 17.11
N ALA A 278 -9.51 -28.05 16.87
CA ALA A 278 -9.17 -29.26 16.13
C ALA A 278 -9.87 -30.46 16.78
N SER A 279 -10.94 -30.95 16.17
CA SER A 279 -11.61 -32.17 16.59
C SER A 279 -10.74 -33.36 16.18
N GLY A 280 -9.83 -33.76 17.08
CA GLY A 280 -8.88 -34.85 16.80
C GLY A 280 -8.03 -35.24 18.00
N GLY A 281 -8.65 -35.56 19.14
CA GLY A 281 -7.96 -36.12 20.30
C GLY A 281 -8.92 -36.96 21.13
N THR A 282 -9.05 -38.23 20.78
CA THR A 282 -9.79 -39.24 21.56
C THR A 282 -9.24 -39.27 22.99
N PRO A 283 -10.06 -39.15 24.05
CA PRO A 283 -9.57 -39.37 25.40
C PRO A 283 -9.35 -40.88 25.57
N THR A 284 -8.09 -41.29 25.61
CA THR A 284 -7.70 -42.61 26.11
C THR A 284 -8.19 -42.73 27.55
N THR A 285 -9.28 -43.46 27.75
CA THR A 285 -9.74 -43.92 29.06
C THR A 285 -8.71 -44.87 29.65
N ALA A 286 -8.06 -44.42 30.72
CA ALA A 286 -7.27 -45.29 31.60
C ALA A 286 -8.22 -46.24 32.35
N GLN A 287 -7.91 -47.54 32.32
CA GLN A 287 -8.55 -48.55 33.18
C GLN A 287 -8.07 -48.41 34.63
N PRO A 288 -8.94 -48.59 35.63
CA PRO A 288 -8.53 -48.68 37.03
C PRO A 288 -8.03 -50.11 37.36
N ARG A 289 -7.19 -50.17 38.39
CA ARG A 289 -6.57 -51.39 38.96
C ARG A 289 -7.58 -52.35 39.56
#